data_AF-A0A9C9NF87-F1
#
_entry.id   AF-A0A9C9NF87-F1
#
_cell.length_a   1.000
_cell.length_b   1.000
_cell.length_c   1.000
_cell.angle_alpha   90.00
_cell.angle_beta   90.00
_cell.angle_gamma   90.00
#
_symmetry.space_group_name_H-M   'P 1'
#
loop_
_entity.id
_entity.type
_entity.pdbx_description
1 polymer ?
#
loop_
_entity_poly.entity_id
_entity_poly.type
_entity_poly.pdbx_seq_one_letter_code
_entity_poly.pdbx_strand_id
1 'polypeptide(L)' 'MPSIAAYEFSDFVETAVFLKDQPVFAVADGTVRFPAGGERVVEAHPGGLLSARYDPYGRRLLTGGEDG' A
#
# COMPACT_ATOMS: atom_id res chain seq x y z
N MET A 1 -8.37 16.01 17.05
CA MET A 1 -8.54 16.72 15.76
C MET A 1 -8.04 15.82 14.66
N PRO A 2 -8.76 15.64 13.55
CA PRO A 2 -8.19 14.99 12.38
C PRO A 2 -6.98 15.81 11.89
N SER A 3 -5.88 15.15 11.58
CA SER A 3 -4.70 15.76 10.95
C SER A 3 -4.64 15.32 9.49
N ILE A 4 -4.24 16.23 8.61
CA ILE A 4 -3.94 15.91 7.21
C ILE A 4 -2.43 15.73 7.09
N ALA A 5 -1.99 14.63 6.48
CA ALA A 5 -0.61 14.37 6.14
C ALA A 5 -0.51 14.07 4.64
N ALA A 6 0.43 14.71 3.95
CA ALA A 6 0.74 14.44 2.55
C ALA A 6 1.85 13.39 2.46
N TYR A 7 1.71 12.46 1.52
CA TYR A 7 2.71 11.44 1.22
C TYR A 7 2.97 11.44 -0.28
N GLU A 8 4.25 11.49 -0.64
CA GLU A 8 4.73 11.48 -2.02
C GLU A 8 5.37 10.13 -2.30
N PHE A 9 5.06 9.55 -3.46
CA PHE A 9 5.63 8.29 -3.93
C PHE A 9 6.18 8.48 -5.34
N SER A 10 7.22 7.73 -5.69
CA SER A 10 7.91 7.84 -6.97
C SER A 10 7.17 7.21 -8.15
N ASP A 11 6.05 6.54 -7.89
CA ASP A 11 5.23 5.84 -8.89
C ASP A 11 3.74 5.89 -8.52
N PHE A 12 2.87 5.39 -9.40
CA PHE A 12 1.43 5.39 -9.23
C PHE A 12 1.00 4.62 -7.99
N VAL A 13 0.13 5.23 -7.19
CA VAL A 13 -0.60 4.53 -6.14
C VAL A 13 -1.77 3.78 -6.78
N GLU A 14 -1.72 2.46 -6.81
CA GLU A 14 -2.81 1.62 -7.33
C GLU A 14 -3.99 1.59 -6.36
N THR A 15 -3.71 1.48 -5.06
CA THR A 15 -4.72 1.47 -4.00
C THR A 15 -4.21 2.19 -2.75
N ALA A 16 -5.04 3.09 -2.21
CA ALA A 16 -4.89 3.65 -0.87
C ALA A 16 -6.00 3.10 0.04
N VAL A 17 -5.63 2.55 1.20
CA VAL A 17 -6.59 1.97 2.14
C VAL A 17 -6.12 2.15 3.59
N PHE A 18 -7.06 2.05 4.52
CA PHE A 18 -6.73 1.86 5.94
C PHE A 18 -6.78 0.37 6.29
N LEU A 19 -5.63 -0.18 6.72
CA LEU A 19 -5.60 -1.45 7.42
C LEU A 19 -5.71 -1.17 8.91
N LYS A 20 -6.90 -1.41 9.46
CA LYS A 20 -7.30 -0.92 10.78
C LYS A 20 -7.23 0.61 10.82
N ASP A 21 -6.30 1.14 11.59
CA ASP A 21 -6.05 2.55 11.88
C ASP A 21 -4.80 3.10 11.17
N GLN A 22 -4.12 2.25 10.39
CA GLN A 22 -2.90 2.62 9.66
C GLN A 22 -3.21 2.89 8.18
N PRO A 23 -2.81 4.04 7.62
CA PRO A 23 -2.87 4.28 6.18
C PRO A 23 -1.82 3.44 5.47
N VAL A 24 -2.24 2.81 4.37
CA VAL A 24 -1.43 1.89 3.56
C VAL A 24 -1.62 2.24 2.09
N PHE A 25 -0.53 2.27 1.34
CA PHE A 25 -0.51 2.58 -0.08
C PHE A 25 0.17 1.45 -0.84
N ALA A 26 -0.55 0.81 -1.76
CA ALA A 26 0.02 -0.11 -2.74
C ALA A 26 0.50 0.71 -3.95
N VAL A 27 1.79 0.61 -4.26
CA VAL A 27 2.47 1.43 -5.26
C VAL A 27 2.94 0.55 -6.41
N ALA A 28 2.78 1.02 -7.64
CA ALA A 28 3.07 0.29 -8.87
C ALA A 28 4.54 -0.16 -8.98
N ASP A 29 5.45 0.49 -8.24
CA ASP A 29 6.86 0.13 -8.09
C ASP A 29 7.11 -1.24 -7.42
N GLY A 30 6.04 -1.96 -7.05
CA GLY A 30 6.13 -3.28 -6.44
C GLY A 30 6.02 -3.27 -4.92
N THR A 31 5.82 -2.10 -4.31
CA THR A 31 5.86 -1.94 -2.85
C THR A 31 4.51 -1.63 -2.21
N VAL A 32 4.40 -1.98 -0.92
CA VAL A 32 3.34 -1.54 -0.03
C VAL A 32 3.95 -0.64 1.05
N ARG A 33 3.48 0.61 1.11
CA ARG A 33 4.01 1.68 1.96
C ARG A 33 3.12 1.93 3.17
N PHE A 34 3.74 2.03 4.34
CA PHE A 34 3.13 2.31 5.63
C PHE A 34 3.83 3.54 6.24
N PRO A 35 3.40 4.77 5.91
CA PRO A 35 4.19 5.96 6.23
C PRO A 35 3.90 6.57 7.61
N ALA A 36 2.80 6.18 8.26
CA ALA A 36 2.41 6.71 9.56
C ALA A 36 3.25 6.11 10.71
N GLY A 37 3.78 6.97 11.60
CA GLY A 37 4.51 6.55 12.79
C GLY A 37 5.97 6.10 12.56
N GLY A 38 6.48 6.33 11.34
CA GLY A 38 7.78 5.84 10.88
C GLY A 38 7.58 5.04 9.59
N GLU A 39 8.36 5.34 8.56
CA GLU A 39 8.20 4.67 7.27
C GLU A 39 8.53 3.18 7.38
N ARG A 40 7.57 2.35 6.99
CA ARG A 40 7.79 0.94 6.69
C ARG A 40 7.43 0.68 5.24
N VAL A 41 8.33 -0.02 4.55
CA VAL A 41 8.18 -0.45 3.17
C VAL A 41 8.20 -1.96 3.13
N VAL A 42 7.27 -2.56 2.39
CA VAL A 42 7.27 -3.99 2.08
C VAL A 42 7.38 -4.12 0.58
N GLU A 43 8.44 -4.74 0.08
CA GLU A 43 8.51 -5.17 -1.32
C GLU A 43 7.62 -6.40 -1.48
N ALA A 44 6.51 -6.24 -2.21
CA ALA A 44 5.52 -7.29 -2.41
C ALA A 44 5.73 -8.01 -3.75
N HIS A 45 6.07 -7.25 -4.80
CA HIS A 45 6.20 -7.75 -6.16
C HIS A 45 7.38 -7.06 -6.88
N PRO A 46 8.58 -7.66 -6.94
CA PRO A 46 9.80 -7.02 -7.48
C PRO A 46 9.74 -6.69 -8.98
N GLY A 47 8.72 -7.18 -9.71
CA GLY A 47 8.42 -6.82 -11.10
C GLY A 47 7.40 -5.69 -11.25
N GLY A 48 6.76 -5.26 -10.17
CA GLY A 48 5.69 -4.27 -10.18
C GLY A 48 4.39 -4.83 -9.61
N LEU A 49 3.66 -3.97 -8.90
CA LEU A 49 2.36 -4.29 -8.31
C LEU A 49 1.27 -3.83 -9.28
N LEU A 50 0.45 -4.77 -9.76
CA LEU A 50 -0.61 -4.50 -10.72
C LEU A 50 -2.00 -4.40 -10.10
N SER A 51 -2.19 -4.99 -8.92
CA SER A 51 -3.48 -4.96 -8.24
C SER A 51 -3.31 -5.04 -6.73
N ALA A 52 -4.16 -4.32 -6.01
CA ALA A 52 -4.35 -4.50 -4.59
C ALA A 52 -5.83 -4.35 -4.21
N ARG A 53 -6.37 -5.28 -3.41
CA ARG A 53 -7.77 -5.26 -2.99
C ARG A 53 -7.89 -5.54 -1.50
N TYR A 54 -8.64 -4.68 -0.82
CA TYR A 54 -8.94 -4.87 0.58
C TYR A 54 -9.94 -6.02 0.76
N ASP A 55 -9.55 -7.01 1.55
CA ASP A 55 -10.44 -8.06 2.04
C ASP A 55 -11.03 -7.61 3.39
N PRO A 56 -12.33 -7.24 3.45
CA PRO A 56 -12.97 -6.79 4.68
C PRO A 56 -13.17 -7.93 5.69
N TYR A 57 -13.21 -9.18 5.26
CA TYR A 57 -13.42 -10.34 6.14
C TYR A 57 -12.12 -10.71 6.85
N GLY A 58 -11.03 -10.84 6.09
CA GLY A 58 -9.70 -11.10 6.63
C GLY A 58 -9.02 -9.88 7.25
N ARG A 59 -9.52 -8.67 6.96
CA ARG A 59 -8.92 -7.37 7.32
C ARG A 59 -7.48 -7.26 6.80
N ARG A 60 -7.29 -7.61 5.54
CA ARG A 60 -5.98 -7.70 4.86
C ARG A 60 -6.03 -6.97 3.52
N LEU A 61 -4.86 -6.62 3.01
CA LEU A 61 -4.69 -6.21 1.63
C LEU A 61 -4.16 -7.41 0.85
N LEU A 62 -4.89 -7.84 -0.18
CA LEU A 62 -4.44 -8.84 -1.14
C LEU A 62 -3.75 -8.09 -2.28
N THR A 63 -2.56 -8.55 -2.70
CA THR A 63 -1.78 -7.94 -3.78
C THR A 63 -1.46 -8.95 -4.87
N GLY A 64 -1.28 -8.48 -6.10
CA GLY A 64 -0.77 -9.27 -7.22
C GLY A 64 0.09 -8.41 -8.15
N GLY A 65 1.10 -9.03 -8.76
CA GLY A 65 2.12 -8.35 -9.56
C GLY A 65 2.54 -9.11 -10.81
N GLU A 66 3.60 -8.60 -11.46
CA GLU A 66 4.21 -9.18 -12.67
C GLU A 66 5.23 -10.30 -12.37
N ASP A 67 5.34 -10.72 -11.12
CA ASP A 67 6.36 -11.63 -10.62
C ASP A 67 6.04 -13.14 -10.79
N GLY A 68 4.86 -13.47 -11.33
CA GLY A 68 4.45 -14.84 -11.68
C GLY A 68 3.93 -15.66 -10.51
#